data_AF-A0A1H7V1R9-F1
#
_entry.id   AF-A0A1H7V1R9-F1
#
_cell.length_a   1.000
_cell.length_b   1.000
_cell.length_c   1.000
_cell.angle_alpha   90.00
_cell.angle_beta   90.00
_cell.angle_gamma   90.00
#
_symmetry.space_group_name_H-M   'P 1'
#
loop_
_entity.id
_entity.type
_entity.pdbx_description
1 polymer ?
#
loop_
_entity_poly.entity_id
_entity_poly.type
_entity_poly.pdbx_seq_one_letter_code
_entity_poly.pdbx_strand_id
1 'polypeptide(L)' 'MGTAKLRKQGSSVVVTIPASEAKGIDINSEYIVKKDEHGIIMLIPKLDNPFKNAKPGEYYEEDIWADMKTTGNEVW' A
#
# COMPACT_ATOMS: atom_id res chain seq x y z
N MET A 1 -14.95 19.61 3.17
CA MET A 1 -13.77 20.15 2.48
C MET A 1 -13.13 21.23 3.34
N GLY A 2 -12.23 20.80 4.21
CA GLY A 2 -11.38 21.70 5.01
C GLY A 2 -10.14 22.17 4.24
N THR A 3 -9.49 23.21 4.75
CA THR A 3 -8.17 23.66 4.29
C THR A 3 -7.14 23.40 5.38
N ALA A 4 -5.95 22.96 5.01
CA ALA A 4 -4.83 22.79 5.93
C ALA A 4 -3.64 23.66 5.50
N LYS A 5 -2.91 24.22 6.47
CA LYS A 5 -1.68 24.98 6.21
C LYS A 5 -0.48 24.15 6.62
N LEU A 6 0.48 24.01 5.71
CA LEU A 6 1.75 23.34 5.98
C LEU A 6 2.58 24.15 6.97
N ARG A 7 3.27 23.45 7.88
CA ARG A 7 4.21 24.04 8.83
C ARG A 7 5.54 23.32 8.77
N LYS A 8 6.63 24.04 8.98
CA LYS A 8 7.98 23.47 9.11
C LYS A 8 8.21 23.10 10.57
N GLN A 9 8.66 21.87 10.83
CA GLN A 9 9.07 21.40 12.14
C GLN A 9 10.44 20.73 12.00
N GLY A 10 11.49 21.43 12.42
CA GLY A 10 12.87 21.00 12.18
C GLY A 10 13.19 20.89 10.68
N SER A 11 13.62 19.71 10.25
CA SER A 11 13.87 19.37 8.85
C SER A 11 12.63 18.84 8.11
N SER A 12 11.48 18.73 8.78
CA SER A 12 10.26 18.13 8.24
C SER A 12 9.16 19.15 7.94
N VAL A 13 8.23 18.77 7.07
CA VAL A 13 6.98 19.49 6.81
C VAL A 13 5.83 18.70 7.43
N VAL A 14 4.99 19.40 8.18
CA VAL A 14 3.82 18.84 8.86
C VAL A 14 2.56 19.42 8.27
N VAL A 15 1.58 18.55 8.04
CA VAL A 15 0.21 18.91 7.69
C VAL A 15 -0.72 18.47 8.82
N THR A 16 -1.54 19.38 9.30
CA THR A 16 -2.56 19.06 10.30
C THR A 16 -3.87 18.77 9.56
N ILE A 17 -4.36 17.54 9.65
CA ILE A 17 -5.64 17.14 9.08
C ILE A 17 -6.75 17.58 10.05
N PRO A 18 -7.76 18.35 9.59
CA PRO A 18 -8.89 18.73 10.43
C PRO A 18 -9.64 17.49 10.97
N ALA A 19 -10.07 17.53 12.24
CA ALA A 19 -10.70 16.38 12.89
C ALA A 19 -11.94 15.85 12.15
N SER A 20 -12.68 16.72 11.46
CA SER A 20 -13.83 16.33 10.64
C SER A 20 -13.45 15.44 9.46
N GLU A 21 -12.28 15.69 8.85
CA GLU A 21 -11.75 14.93 7.71
C GLU A 21 -10.94 13.71 8.17
N ALA A 22 -10.45 13.71 9.43
CA ALA A 22 -9.72 12.59 10.03
C ALA A 22 -10.62 11.51 10.65
N LYS A 23 -11.95 11.63 10.51
CA LYS A 23 -12.89 10.67 11.12
C LYS A 23 -12.70 9.27 10.52
N GLY A 24 -12.39 8.30 11.37
CA GLY A 24 -12.16 6.91 10.96
C GLY A 24 -10.71 6.60 10.54
N ILE A 25 -9.80 7.57 10.63
CA ILE A 25 -8.36 7.33 10.49
C ILE A 25 -7.81 6.87 11.84
N ASP A 26 -7.08 5.75 11.85
CA ASP A 26 -6.32 5.31 13.02
C ASP A 26 -5.02 6.12 13.11
N ILE A 27 -4.80 6.74 14.28
CA ILE A 27 -3.62 7.57 14.56
C ILE A 27 -2.31 6.78 14.55
N ASN A 28 -2.37 5.46 14.69
CA ASN A 28 -1.21 4.57 14.64
C ASN A 28 -0.89 4.07 13.22
N SER A 29 -1.72 4.40 12.23
CA SER A 29 -1.48 3.98 10.84
C SER A 29 -0.28 4.70 10.23
N GLU A 30 0.64 3.93 9.66
CA GLU A 30 1.73 4.46 8.84
C GLU A 30 1.22 4.77 7.43
N TYR A 31 1.74 5.85 6.84
CA TYR A 31 1.43 6.25 5.47
C TYR A 31 2.70 6.37 4.64
N ILE A 32 2.63 5.89 3.41
CA ILE A 32 3.61 6.17 2.37
C ILE A 32 3.28 7.53 1.78
N VAL A 33 4.27 8.42 1.73
CA VAL A 33 4.14 9.76 1.14
C VAL A 33 4.67 9.72 -0.28
N LYS A 34 3.83 10.06 -1.26
CA LYS A 34 4.23 10.19 -2.67
C LYS A 34 3.83 11.57 -3.19
N LYS A 35 4.73 12.21 -3.91
CA LYS A 35 4.44 13.43 -4.68
C LYS A 35 4.35 13.04 -6.17
N ASP A 36 3.31 13.46 -6.85
CA ASP A 36 3.20 13.29 -8.30
C ASP A 36 3.81 14.47 -9.08
N GLU A 37 3.77 14.39 -10.40
CA GLU A 37 4.30 15.40 -11.32
C GLU A 37 3.50 16.73 -11.27
N HIS A 38 2.24 16.69 -10.86
CA HIS A 38 1.38 17.85 -10.70
C HIS A 38 1.53 18.51 -9.32
N GLY A 39 2.38 17.96 -8.45
CA GLY A 39 2.64 18.47 -7.12
C GLY A 39 1.62 18.05 -6.07
N ILE A 40 0.74 17.10 -6.38
CA ILE A 40 -0.20 16.51 -5.43
C ILE A 40 0.58 15.60 -4.48
N ILE A 41 0.37 15.81 -3.18
CA ILE A 41 0.93 14.95 -2.14
C ILE A 41 -0.15 13.93 -1.76
N MET A 42 0.15 12.66 -1.98
CA MET A 42 -0.70 11.53 -1.60
C MET A 42 -0.17 10.89 -0.33
N LEU A 43 -1.08 10.58 0.59
CA LEU A 43 -0.85 9.77 1.78
C LEU A 43 -1.54 8.43 1.55
N ILE A 44 -0.75 7.38 1.35
CA ILE A 44 -1.25 6.03 1.05
C ILE A 44 -1.09 5.17 2.31
N PRO A 45 -2.16 4.64 2.90
CA PRO A 45 -2.05 3.83 4.11
C PRO A 45 -1.21 2.59 3.82
N LYS A 46 -0.23 2.33 4.67
CA LYS A 46 0.58 1.12 4.59
C LYS A 46 -0.20 -0.03 5.21
N LEU A 47 -0.60 -0.98 4.38
CA LEU A 47 -1.22 -2.21 4.84
C LEU A 47 -0.15 -3.15 5.41
N ASP A 48 -0.49 -3.79 6.53
CA ASP A 48 0.28 -4.93 7.00
C ASP A 48 0.24 -6.06 5.97
N ASN A 49 1.35 -6.80 5.88
CA ASN A 49 1.41 -7.96 5.00
C ASN A 49 0.36 -8.99 5.44
N PRO A 50 -0.68 -9.26 4.63
CA PRO A 50 -1.73 -10.21 4.99
C PRO A 50 -1.19 -11.65 5.11
N PHE A 51 -0.02 -11.92 4.52
CA PHE A 51 0.65 -13.21 4.54
C PHE A 51 1.74 -13.30 5.61
N LYS A 52 1.85 -12.34 6.53
CA LYS A 52 2.90 -12.32 7.56
C LYS A 52 2.94 -13.59 8.41
N ASN A 53 1.77 -14.21 8.62
CA ASN A 53 1.62 -15.45 9.40
C ASN A 53 1.30 -16.66 8.51
N ALA A 54 1.41 -16.52 7.19
CA ALA A 54 1.17 -17.61 6.25
C ALA A 54 2.24 -18.70 6.43
N LYS A 55 1.83 -19.95 6.49
CA LYS A 55 2.74 -21.08 6.41
C LYS A 55 3.24 -21.25 4.97
N PRO A 56 4.45 -21.77 4.76
CA PRO A 56 4.90 -22.15 3.43
C PRO A 56 3.88 -23.06 2.75
N GLY A 57 3.40 -22.65 1.57
CA GLY A 57 2.41 -23.39 0.79
C GLY A 57 0.94 -23.23 1.23
N GLU A 58 0.63 -22.41 2.25
CA GLU A 58 -0.76 -22.27 2.75
C GLU A 58 -1.76 -21.76 1.71
N TYR A 59 -1.29 -20.90 0.81
CA TYR A 59 -2.09 -20.35 -0.30
C TYR A 59 -1.60 -20.88 -1.65
N TYR A 60 -0.78 -21.92 -1.65
CA TYR A 60 -0.36 -22.59 -2.88
C TYR A 60 -1.40 -23.65 -3.23
N GLU A 61 -2.04 -23.47 -4.38
CA GLU A 61 -2.85 -24.52 -4.99
C GLU A 61 -1.97 -25.29 -5.98
N GLU A 62 -2.03 -26.63 -5.90
CA GLU A 62 -1.35 -27.48 -6.87
C GLU A 62 -1.92 -27.24 -8.27
N ASP A 63 -1.03 -27.24 -9.26
CA ASP A 63 -1.43 -27.06 -10.65
C ASP A 63 -2.29 -28.24 -11.10
N ILE A 64 -3.58 -28.00 -11.32
CA ILE A 64 -4.57 -28.99 -11.76
C ILE A 64 -4.17 -29.59 -13.13
N TRP A 65 -3.24 -28.94 -13.85
CA TRP A 65 -2.80 -29.30 -15.20
C TRP A 65 -1.40 -29.91 -15.22
N ALA A 66 -0.89 -30.40 -14.07
CA ALA A 66 0.41 -31.06 -13.99
C ALA A 66 0.57 -32.23 -14.99
N ASP A 67 -0.53 -32.89 -15.34
CA ASP A 67 -0.57 -34.00 -16.30
C ASP A 67 -0.76 -33.56 -17.77
N MET A 68 -0.98 -32.27 -18.03
CA MET A 68 -1.07 -31.77 -19.40
C MET A 68 0.32 -31.72 -20.03
N LYS A 69 0.52 -32.55 -21.04
CA LYS A 69 1.71 -32.49 -21.89
C LYS A 69 1.75 -31.12 -22.58
N THR A 70 2.79 -30.33 -22.33
CA THR A 70 3.02 -29.07 -23.05
C THR A 70 3.21 -29.40 -24.53
N THR A 71 2.24 -29.03 -25.37
CA THR A 71 2.27 -29.27 -26.83
C THR A 71 2.76 -28.07 -27.63
N GLY A 72 3.19 -27.00 -26.95
CA GLY A 72 3.80 -25.82 -27.59
C GLY A 72 5.31 -26.02 -27.77
N ASN A 73 5.83 -25.71 -28.96
CA ASN A 73 7.27 -25.66 -29.27
C ASN A 73 7.94 -24.43 -28.64
N GLU A 74 7.72 -24.17 -27.34
CA GLU A 74 8.48 -23.14 -26.64
C GLU A 74 9.81 -23.74 -26.21
N VAL A 75 10.85 -23.38 -26.95
CA VAL A 75 12.24 -23.76 -26.66
C VAL A 75 12.75 -22.80 -25.58
N TRP A 76 13.20 -23.36 -24.47
CA TRP A 76 13.92 -22.63 -23.40
C TRP A 76 15.27 -22.10 -23.89
#